data_AF-X0W8N5-F1
#
_entry.id   AF-X0W8N5-F1
#
_cell.length_a   1.000
_cell.length_b   1.000
_cell.length_c   1.000
_cell.angle_alpha   90.00
_cell.angle_beta   90.00
_cell.angle_gamma   90.00
#
_symmetry.space_group_name_H-M   'P 1'
#
loop_
_entity.id
_entity.type
_entity.pdbx_description
1 polymer ?
#
loop_
_entity_poly.entity_id
_entity_poly.type
_entity_poly.pdbx_seq_one_letter_code
_entity_poly.pdbx_strand_id
1 'polypeptide(L)'
;TLEQTQELYQFLQGELPEGFMLKTPPKLSGKMAFTIIYVLQEKFKLIPDHFEHCERCDVVFDMDFGGDHFDDPGINLCDSCVSHVFWRLAKGEKDNMENAVKEWYAELTNNADMEEGE
;
A
#
# COMPACT_ATOMS: atom_id res chain seq x y z
N THR A 1 -13.63 -10.36 1.70
CA THR A 1 -12.57 -10.72 2.67
C THR A 1 -11.27 -10.05 2.26
N LEU A 2 -10.21 -10.08 3.07
CA LEU A 2 -8.90 -9.54 2.68
C LEU A 2 -8.42 -10.19 1.37
N GLU A 3 -8.52 -11.51 1.28
CA GLU A 3 -8.14 -12.31 0.10
C GLU A 3 -8.88 -11.83 -1.18
N GLN A 4 -10.19 -11.64 -1.12
CA GLN A 4 -10.97 -11.13 -2.26
C GLN A 4 -10.59 -9.70 -2.64
N THR A 5 -10.25 -8.86 -1.65
CA THR A 5 -9.79 -7.50 -1.92
C THR A 5 -8.41 -7.50 -2.56
N GLN A 6 -7.52 -8.39 -2.14
CA GLN A 6 -6.20 -8.58 -2.76
C GLN A 6 -6.33 -9.09 -4.20
N GLU A 7 -7.23 -10.03 -4.48
CA GLU A 7 -7.51 -10.50 -5.83
C GLU A 7 -8.08 -9.37 -6.71
N LEU A 8 -9.01 -8.55 -6.20
CA LEU A 8 -9.51 -7.37 -6.90
C LEU A 8 -8.38 -6.37 -7.17
N TYR A 9 -7.52 -6.14 -6.19
CA TYR A 9 -6.38 -5.24 -6.30
C TYR A 9 -5.40 -5.69 -7.40
N GLN A 10 -5.04 -6.97 -7.41
CA GLN A 10 -4.22 -7.59 -8.47
C GLN A 10 -4.91 -7.48 -9.83
N PHE A 11 -6.22 -7.70 -9.89
CA PHE A 11 -6.99 -7.54 -11.11
C PHE A 11 -6.95 -6.13 -11.69
N LEU A 12 -7.11 -5.12 -10.84
CA LEU A 12 -7.04 -3.72 -11.23
C LEU A 12 -5.65 -3.35 -11.81
N GLN A 13 -4.60 -4.07 -11.42
CA GLN A 13 -3.24 -3.91 -11.94
C GLN A 13 -2.94 -4.76 -13.18
N GLY A 14 -3.84 -5.67 -13.54
CA GLY A 14 -3.79 -6.40 -14.81
C GLY A 14 -3.71 -7.92 -14.70
N GLU A 15 -3.66 -8.47 -13.48
CA GLU A 15 -3.71 -9.92 -13.27
C GLU A 15 -5.13 -10.45 -13.50
N LEU A 16 -5.31 -11.49 -14.30
CA LEU A 16 -6.65 -12.02 -14.53
C LEU A 16 -6.98 -13.09 -13.48
N PRO A 17 -8.12 -12.95 -12.76
CA PRO A 17 -8.63 -14.01 -11.90
C PRO A 17 -8.86 -15.31 -12.67
N GLU A 18 -8.79 -16.43 -11.97
CA GLU A 18 -8.99 -17.74 -12.60
C GLU A 18 -10.37 -17.81 -13.28
N GLY A 19 -10.38 -18.27 -14.53
CA GLY A 19 -11.60 -18.42 -15.33
C GLY A 19 -12.11 -17.14 -16.02
N PHE A 20 -11.45 -15.98 -15.82
CA PHE A 20 -11.82 -14.75 -16.51
C PHE A 20 -11.18 -14.69 -17.89
N MET A 21 -11.97 -14.30 -18.90
CA MET A 21 -11.47 -14.02 -20.25
C MET A 21 -11.78 -12.57 -20.60
N LEU A 22 -10.89 -11.67 -20.21
CA LEU A 22 -10.97 -10.26 -20.57
C LEU A 22 -9.89 -9.92 -21.60
N LYS A 23 -10.28 -9.30 -22.73
CA LYS A 23 -9.32 -8.91 -23.77
C LYS A 23 -8.38 -7.78 -23.34
N THR A 24 -8.89 -6.89 -22.49
CA THR A 24 -8.16 -5.69 -22.05
C THR A 24 -8.39 -5.50 -20.56
N PRO A 25 -7.61 -6.18 -19.69
CA PRO A 25 -7.66 -5.90 -18.26
C PRO A 25 -7.22 -4.46 -17.97
N PRO A 26 -7.70 -3.87 -16.86
CA PRO A 26 -7.17 -2.61 -16.38
C PRO A 26 -5.67 -2.74 -16.09
N LYS A 27 -4.95 -1.62 -16.16
CA LYS A 27 -3.50 -1.54 -15.94
C LYS A 27 -3.19 -0.33 -15.10
N LEU A 28 -3.72 -0.34 -13.88
CA LEU A 28 -3.54 0.75 -12.93
C LEU A 28 -2.24 0.53 -12.14
N SER A 29 -1.60 1.62 -11.69
CA SER A 29 -0.59 1.50 -10.64
C SER A 29 -1.24 1.05 -9.34
N GLY A 30 -0.48 0.49 -8.42
CA GLY A 30 -0.98 0.08 -7.10
C GLY A 30 -1.73 1.20 -6.37
N LYS A 31 -1.23 2.42 -6.41
CA LYS A 31 -1.91 3.60 -5.83
C LYS A 31 -3.26 3.91 -6.49
N MET A 32 -3.33 3.84 -7.82
CA MET A 32 -4.59 4.06 -8.56
C MET A 32 -5.58 2.93 -8.32
N ALA A 33 -5.11 1.67 -8.28
CA ALA A 33 -5.92 0.50 -7.97
C ALA A 33 -6.50 0.61 -6.56
N PHE A 34 -5.70 0.98 -5.56
CA PHE A 34 -6.19 1.13 -4.20
C PHE A 34 -7.15 2.31 -4.05
N THR A 35 -6.96 3.41 -4.79
CA THR A 35 -7.92 4.53 -4.80
C THR A 35 -9.33 4.06 -5.19
N ILE A 36 -9.45 3.12 -6.13
CA ILE A 36 -10.75 2.53 -6.49
C ILE A 36 -11.30 1.71 -5.33
N ILE A 37 -10.47 0.87 -4.70
CA ILE A 37 -10.86 0.05 -3.54
C ILE A 37 -11.34 0.95 -2.38
N TYR A 38 -10.62 2.02 -2.08
CA TYR A 38 -10.98 3.00 -1.06
C TYR A 38 -12.37 3.61 -1.30
N VAL A 39 -12.72 3.93 -2.54
CA VAL A 39 -14.08 4.39 -2.88
C VAL A 39 -15.12 3.28 -2.66
N LEU A 40 -14.80 2.03 -2.99
CA LEU A 40 -15.69 0.89 -2.74
C LEU A 40 -15.88 0.63 -1.24
N GLN A 41 -14.86 0.86 -0.43
CA GLN A 41 -14.89 0.81 1.02
C GLN A 41 -15.74 1.94 1.61
N GLU A 42 -15.45 3.20 1.25
CA GLU A 42 -16.05 4.36 1.91
C GLU A 42 -17.42 4.75 1.38
N LYS A 43 -17.54 4.84 0.06
CA LYS A 43 -18.75 5.37 -0.57
C LYS A 43 -19.83 4.31 -0.72
N PHE A 44 -19.41 3.11 -1.13
CA PHE A 44 -20.34 2.03 -1.47
C PHE A 44 -20.50 1.01 -0.35
N LYS A 45 -19.61 1.00 0.66
CA LYS A 45 -19.60 0.05 1.78
C LYS A 45 -19.67 -1.41 1.29
N LEU A 46 -19.02 -1.73 0.16
CA LEU A 46 -18.96 -3.06 -0.44
C LEU A 46 -17.77 -3.88 0.05
N ILE A 47 -16.73 -3.20 0.52
CA ILE A 47 -15.50 -3.76 1.06
C ILE A 47 -15.36 -3.20 2.48
N PRO A 48 -14.87 -3.99 3.46
CA PRO A 48 -14.58 -3.48 4.80
C PRO A 48 -13.62 -2.29 4.76
N ASP A 49 -13.87 -1.25 5.55
CA ASP A 49 -13.12 0.01 5.56
C ASP A 49 -11.82 -0.01 6.38
N HIS A 50 -11.45 -1.17 6.93
CA HIS A 50 -10.21 -1.38 7.67
C HIS A 50 -9.07 -1.97 6.80
N PHE A 51 -9.29 -2.18 5.50
CA PHE A 51 -8.20 -2.59 4.59
C PHE A 51 -7.43 -1.38 4.09
N GLU A 52 -6.11 -1.48 4.11
CA GLU A 52 -5.20 -0.40 3.77
C GLU A 52 -4.12 -0.87 2.79
N HIS A 53 -3.58 0.08 2.02
CA HIS A 53 -2.48 -0.18 1.09
C HIS A 53 -1.15 0.20 1.72
N CYS A 54 -0.18 -0.71 1.63
CA CYS A 54 1.17 -0.42 2.11
C CYS A 54 1.95 0.36 1.04
N GLU A 55 2.29 1.60 1.35
CA GLU A 55 3.05 2.51 0.46
C GLU A 55 4.47 1.99 0.14
N ARG A 56 4.95 0.96 0.83
CA ARG A 56 6.27 0.36 0.60
C ARG A 56 6.29 -0.78 -0.41
N CYS A 57 5.47 -1.78 -0.13
CA CYS A 57 5.58 -3.09 -0.75
C CYS A 57 4.38 -3.43 -1.62
N ASP A 58 3.51 -2.43 -1.82
CA ASP A 58 2.38 -2.51 -2.75
C ASP A 58 1.43 -3.68 -2.43
N VAL A 59 1.22 -3.92 -1.13
CA VAL A 59 0.29 -4.96 -0.65
C VAL A 59 -0.90 -4.31 0.04
N VAL A 60 -2.07 -4.91 -0.14
CA VAL A 60 -3.24 -4.61 0.69
C VAL A 60 -3.16 -5.46 1.97
N PHE A 61 -3.33 -4.82 3.11
CA PHE A 61 -3.33 -5.45 4.43
C PHE A 61 -4.55 -5.03 5.24
N ASP A 62 -4.76 -5.70 6.37
CA ASP A 62 -5.88 -5.43 7.27
C ASP A 62 -5.38 -4.69 8.52
N MET A 63 -5.72 -3.41 8.61
CA MET A 63 -5.27 -2.52 9.69
C MET A 63 -5.85 -2.89 11.06
N ASP A 64 -6.98 -3.61 11.11
CA ASP A 64 -7.53 -4.12 12.36
C ASP A 64 -6.68 -5.27 12.96
N PHE A 65 -5.86 -5.93 12.12
CA PHE A 65 -5.03 -7.07 12.53
C PHE A 65 -3.52 -6.77 12.56
N GLY A 66 -3.07 -5.68 11.94
CA GLY A 66 -1.66 -5.29 11.94
C GLY A 66 -1.33 -4.17 10.97
N GLY A 67 -0.11 -3.66 11.05
CA GLY A 67 0.33 -2.45 10.37
C GLY A 67 0.08 -1.18 11.19
N ASP A 68 0.44 -0.04 10.61
CA ASP A 68 0.35 1.25 11.28
C ASP A 68 0.12 2.39 10.28
N HIS A 69 -0.53 3.45 10.76
CA HIS A 69 -0.72 4.71 10.04
C HIS A 69 0.18 5.79 10.63
N PHE A 70 0.92 6.48 9.77
CA PHE A 70 1.78 7.59 10.15
C PHE A 70 1.19 8.90 9.61
N ASP A 71 0.60 9.70 10.50
CA ASP A 71 -0.16 10.92 10.16
C ASP A 71 0.62 11.94 9.30
N ASP A 72 1.93 12.04 9.54
CA ASP A 72 2.85 12.90 8.79
C ASP A 72 4.02 12.02 8.34
N PRO A 73 4.08 11.60 7.06
CA PRO A 73 3.49 12.24 5.88
C PRO A 73 2.10 11.73 5.42
N GLY A 74 1.38 10.95 6.24
CA GLY A 74 0.09 10.37 5.88
C GLY A 74 0.24 9.07 5.10
N ILE A 75 0.99 8.11 5.65
CA ILE A 75 1.30 6.84 4.98
C ILE A 75 0.90 5.63 5.81
N ASN A 76 0.55 4.57 5.11
CA ASN A 76 0.17 3.28 5.68
C ASN A 76 1.28 2.26 5.45
N LEU A 77 1.68 1.56 6.51
CA LEU A 77 2.69 0.50 6.43
C LEU A 77 2.13 -0.80 7.02
N CYS A 78 2.31 -1.92 6.30
CA CYS A 78 2.01 -3.23 6.87
C CYS A 78 3.03 -3.61 7.96
N ASP A 79 2.70 -4.59 8.81
CA ASP A 79 3.54 -5.04 9.93
C ASP A 79 4.99 -5.35 9.55
N SER A 80 5.20 -5.98 8.39
CA SER A 80 6.54 -6.30 7.89
C SER A 80 7.36 -5.03 7.64
N CYS A 81 6.72 -4.00 7.08
CA CYS A 81 7.35 -2.73 6.77
C CYS A 81 7.59 -1.91 8.04
N VAL A 82 6.63 -1.87 8.97
CA VAL A 82 6.80 -1.25 10.29
C VAL A 82 7.98 -1.90 11.05
N SER A 83 8.02 -3.22 11.08
CA SER A 83 9.10 -3.98 11.73
C SER A 83 10.47 -3.66 11.14
N HIS A 84 10.55 -3.47 9.83
CA HIS A 84 11.79 -3.09 9.17
C HIS A 84 12.25 -1.68 9.59
N VAL A 85 11.34 -0.71 9.70
CA VAL A 85 11.68 0.63 10.20
C VAL A 85 12.13 0.55 11.66
N PHE A 86 11.44 -0.22 12.49
CA PHE A 86 11.81 -0.46 13.88
C PHE A 86 13.23 -1.02 14.03
N TRP A 87 13.61 -1.97 13.19
CA TRP A 87 14.96 -2.53 13.20
C TRP A 87 16.05 -1.50 12.90
N ARG A 88 15.78 -0.53 12.02
CA ARG A 88 16.72 0.57 11.73
C ARG A 88 16.86 1.50 12.95
N LEU A 89 15.75 1.80 13.62
CA LEU A 89 15.77 2.57 14.88
C LEU A 89 16.57 1.87 15.98
N ALA A 90 16.34 0.57 16.18
CA ALA A 90 17.02 -0.21 17.21
C ALA A 90 18.54 -0.30 17.00
N LYS A 91 19.01 -0.14 15.75
CA LYS A 91 20.44 -0.04 15.42
C LYS A 91 21.05 1.34 15.70
N GLY A 92 20.26 2.31 16.17
CA GLY A 92 20.68 3.69 16.40
C GLY A 92 20.88 4.48 15.11
N GLU A 93 20.33 4.00 13.98
CA GLU A 93 20.41 4.74 12.70
C GLU A 93 19.51 5.98 12.70
N LYS A 94 18.48 6.03 13.57
CA LYS A 94 17.46 7.07 13.64
C LYS A 94 17.03 7.35 15.08
N ASP A 95 16.51 8.55 15.32
CA ASP A 95 16.16 9.10 16.63
C ASP A 95 14.73 8.76 17.09
N ASN A 96 13.76 8.72 16.18
CA ASN A 96 12.39 8.28 16.45
C ASN A 96 11.69 7.69 15.20
N MET A 97 10.58 6.99 15.43
CA MET A 97 9.83 6.29 14.38
C MET A 97 9.28 7.23 13.31
N GLU A 98 8.64 8.33 13.69
CA GLU A 98 8.06 9.28 12.74
C GLU A 98 9.11 9.85 11.79
N ASN A 99 10.27 10.26 12.30
CA ASN A 99 11.37 10.77 11.48
C ASN A 99 11.94 9.68 10.56
N ALA A 100 12.11 8.46 11.08
CA ALA A 100 12.59 7.34 10.26
C ALA A 100 11.63 7.03 9.10
N VAL A 101 10.33 7.11 9.35
CA VAL A 101 9.29 6.92 8.33
C VAL A 101 9.29 8.09 7.32
N LYS A 102 9.35 9.34 7.78
CA LYS A 102 9.38 10.53 6.92
C LYS A 102 10.56 10.54 5.96
N GLU A 103 11.76 10.31 6.47
CA GLU A 103 12.96 10.29 5.64
C GLU A 103 12.91 9.14 4.64
N TRP A 104 12.45 7.97 5.08
CA TRP A 104 12.32 6.82 4.20
C TRP A 104 11.23 7.02 3.12
N TYR A 105 10.12 7.69 3.45
CA TYR A 105 9.12 8.09 2.46
C TYR A 105 9.70 9.07 1.44
N ALA A 106 10.51 10.04 1.88
CA ALA A 106 11.21 10.95 0.96
C ALA A 106 12.19 10.20 0.04
N GLU A 107 12.88 9.16 0.53
CA GLU A 107 13.72 8.29 -0.31
C GLU A 107 12.90 7.56 -1.38
N LEU A 108 11.70 7.06 -1.05
CA LEU A 108 10.82 6.43 -2.03
C LEU A 108 10.36 7.39 -3.13
N THR A 109 9.87 8.58 -2.74
CA THR A 109 9.33 9.54 -3.71
C THR A 109 10.41 10.07 -4.64
N ASN A 110 11.61 10.33 -4.13
CA ASN A 110 12.73 10.82 -4.94
C ASN A 110 13.24 9.78 -5.96
N ASN A 111 13.07 8.48 -5.69
CA ASN A 111 13.44 7.43 -6.63
C ASN A 111 12.36 7.20 -7.69
N ALA A 112 11.07 7.37 -7.35
CA ALA A 112 9.97 7.25 -8.31
C ALA A 112 9.99 8.35 -9.39
N ASP A 113 10.35 9.58 -9.03
CA ASP A 113 10.48 10.70 -9.97
C ASP A 113 11.60 10.52 -11.02
N MET A 114 12.55 9.60 -10.79
CA MET A 114 13.60 9.27 -11.75
C MET A 114 13.19 8.19 -12.77
N GLU A 115 12.18 7.36 -12.47
CA GLU A 115 11.73 6.28 -13.37
C GLU A 115 10.62 6.72 -14.35
N GLU A 116 9.90 7.82 -14.08
CA GLU A 116 8.90 8.39 -15.00
C GLU A 116 9.51 9.32 -16.09
N GLY A 117 10.84 9.47 -16.09
CA GLY A 117 11.59 10.37 -16.99
C GLY A 117 12.28 9.72 -18.20
N GLU A 118 12.13 8.40 -18.42
CA GLU A 118 12.76 7.66 -19.54
C GLU A 118 11.77 7.17 -20.61
#